data_AF-A0A1V9ZVG4-F1
#
_entry.id   AF-A0A1V9ZVG4-F1
#
_cell.length_a   1.000
_cell.length_b   1.000
_cell.length_c   1.000
_cell.angle_alpha   90.00
_cell.angle_beta   90.00
_cell.angle_gamma   90.00
#
_symmetry.space_group_name_H-M   'P 1'
#
loop_
_entity.id
_entity.type
_entity.pdbx_description
1 polymer ?
#
loop_
_entity_poly.entity_id
_entity_poly.type
_entity_poly.pdbx_seq_one_letter_code
_entity_poly.pdbx_strand_id
1 'polypeptide(L)'
;GKRVSEYYTGLYFNTPANNFNELFTWDANTQMFKSASNQQCLDSFLDSDGKYKIHTYNCDANNGNQKWIVHTDTKQIEHATHKGQCLDGDPTYGDHHLQMWACVPNNDNQKWNIEAYTA
;
A
#
# COMPACT_ATOMS: atom_id res chain seq x y z
N GLY A 1 -3.64 14.61 -7.39
CA GLY A 1 -4.21 13.75 -6.32
C GLY A 1 -3.23 13.65 -5.18
N LYS A 2 -3.64 13.02 -4.07
CA LYS A 2 -2.75 12.63 -2.97
C LYS A 2 -1.82 11.49 -3.41
N ARG A 3 -0.71 11.26 -2.70
CA ARG A 3 0.25 10.16 -2.93
C ARG A 3 0.46 9.35 -1.67
N VAL A 4 0.70 8.04 -1.84
CA VAL A 4 1.16 7.18 -0.75
C VAL A 4 2.51 7.70 -0.24
N SER A 5 2.69 7.77 1.06
CA SER A 5 3.88 8.31 1.72
C SER A 5 4.24 7.50 2.96
N GLU A 6 5.52 7.18 3.14
CA GLU A 6 6.06 6.50 4.31
C GLU A 6 6.56 7.50 5.39
N TYR A 7 6.31 7.18 6.66
CA TYR A 7 6.90 7.90 7.79
C TYR A 7 7.04 6.99 9.02
N TYR A 8 8.27 6.69 9.43
CA TYR A 8 8.60 5.79 10.56
C TYR A 8 7.78 4.50 10.54
N THR A 9 7.79 3.79 9.40
CA THR A 9 7.01 2.58 9.10
C THR A 9 5.52 2.80 8.83
N GLY A 10 4.94 3.90 9.30
CA GLY A 10 3.57 4.28 9.02
C GLY A 10 3.38 4.67 7.55
N LEU A 11 2.15 4.53 7.07
CA LEU A 11 1.78 4.80 5.68
C LEU A 11 0.60 5.73 5.62
N TYR A 12 0.69 6.70 4.72
CA TYR A 12 -0.23 7.82 4.64
C TYR A 12 -0.56 8.14 3.19
N PHE A 13 -1.64 8.89 2.94
CA PHE A 13 -1.98 9.44 1.62
C PHE A 13 -2.02 10.97 1.70
N ASN A 14 -0.88 11.59 1.40
CA ASN A 14 -0.63 13.00 1.66
C ASN A 14 -0.62 13.84 0.38
N THR A 15 -0.65 15.16 0.55
CA THR A 15 -0.33 16.08 -0.55
C THR A 15 1.10 15.83 -1.03
N PRO A 16 1.36 15.76 -2.35
CA PRO A 16 2.69 15.50 -2.89
C PRO A 16 3.77 16.45 -2.32
N ALA A 17 4.82 15.86 -1.77
CA ALA A 17 6.00 16.51 -1.23
C ALA A 17 7.25 16.31 -2.10
N ASN A 18 7.18 15.46 -3.14
CA ASN A 18 8.23 15.18 -4.11
C ASN A 18 9.56 14.74 -3.46
N ASN A 19 9.48 13.76 -2.57
CA ASN A 19 10.64 13.18 -1.88
C ASN A 19 10.58 11.65 -1.91
N PHE A 20 11.63 11.00 -1.39
CA PHE A 20 11.74 9.54 -1.41
C PHE A 20 10.69 8.80 -0.58
N ASN A 21 10.02 9.46 0.36
CA ASN A 21 8.96 8.83 1.16
C ASN A 21 7.74 8.50 0.30
N GLU A 22 7.57 9.16 -0.85
CA GLU A 22 6.45 8.95 -1.77
C GLU A 22 6.74 7.92 -2.87
N LEU A 23 7.95 7.38 -2.88
CA LEU A 23 8.40 6.47 -3.93
C LEU A 23 8.37 5.03 -3.42
N PHE A 24 7.53 4.22 -4.08
CA PHE A 24 7.44 2.79 -3.85
C PHE A 24 7.66 2.07 -5.17
N THR A 25 8.62 1.14 -5.19
CA THR A 25 8.86 0.29 -6.37
C THR A 25 8.08 -1.00 -6.22
N TRP A 26 7.20 -1.29 -7.19
CA TRP A 26 6.53 -2.57 -7.29
C TRP A 26 7.35 -3.54 -8.14
N ASP A 27 7.60 -4.74 -7.61
CA ASP A 27 8.24 -5.83 -8.34
C ASP A 27 7.23 -6.95 -8.59
N ALA A 28 6.89 -7.18 -9.86
CA ALA A 28 5.94 -8.20 -10.28
C ALA A 28 6.41 -9.64 -9.99
N ASN A 29 7.72 -9.91 -9.93
CA ASN A 29 8.25 -11.24 -9.67
C ASN A 29 8.04 -11.66 -8.21
N THR A 30 8.21 -10.71 -7.30
CA THR A 30 8.06 -10.93 -5.86
C THR A 30 6.69 -10.51 -5.34
N GLN A 31 5.91 -9.77 -6.12
CA GLN A 31 4.63 -9.16 -5.77
C GLN A 31 4.73 -8.21 -4.56
N MET A 32 5.86 -7.52 -4.40
CA MET A 32 6.11 -6.63 -3.25
C MET A 32 6.22 -5.18 -3.70
N PHE A 33 5.76 -4.26 -2.83
CA PHE A 33 6.10 -2.84 -2.92
C PHE A 33 7.22 -2.53 -1.94
N LYS A 34 8.34 -1.97 -2.42
CA LYS A 34 9.46 -1.53 -1.57
C LYS A 34 9.49 -0.01 -1.51
N SER A 35 9.48 0.54 -0.31
CA SER A 35 9.66 1.98 -0.08
C SER A 35 11.10 2.40 -0.36
N ALA A 36 11.28 3.51 -1.09
CA ALA A 36 12.59 4.07 -1.36
C ALA A 36 13.20 4.77 -0.14
N SER A 37 12.39 5.31 0.78
CA SER A 37 12.88 6.06 1.95
C SER A 37 13.56 5.15 2.98
N ASN A 38 12.90 4.05 3.36
CA ASN A 38 13.36 3.18 4.45
C ASN A 38 13.79 1.78 3.97
N GLN A 39 13.70 1.50 2.67
CA GLN A 39 14.09 0.22 2.05
C GLN A 39 13.30 -1.00 2.57
N GLN A 40 12.16 -0.77 3.22
CA GLN A 40 11.26 -1.80 3.71
C GLN A 40 10.08 -2.02 2.76
N CYS A 41 9.39 -3.14 2.92
CA CYS A 41 8.31 -3.56 2.06
C CYS A 41 6.95 -3.32 2.71
N LEU A 42 5.97 -2.98 1.89
CA LEU A 42 4.57 -2.85 2.28
C LEU A 42 4.09 -4.19 2.86
N ASP A 43 3.69 -4.19 4.12
CA ASP A 43 3.31 -5.37 4.89
C ASP A 43 1.95 -5.13 5.53
N SER A 44 1.04 -6.09 5.36
CA SER A 44 -0.27 -6.08 5.98
C SER A 44 -0.57 -7.39 6.70
N PHE A 45 -0.92 -7.28 7.97
CA PHE A 45 -1.09 -8.41 8.87
C PHE A 45 -2.41 -8.28 9.64
N LEU A 46 -2.99 -9.43 9.99
CA LEU A 46 -4.10 -9.50 10.92
C LEU A 46 -3.56 -9.33 12.34
N ASP A 47 -3.93 -8.25 13.01
CA ASP A 47 -3.55 -8.03 14.41
C ASP A 47 -4.49 -8.79 15.37
N SER A 48 -4.07 -8.89 16.62
CA SER A 48 -4.77 -9.49 17.76
C SER A 48 -6.18 -8.94 18.01
N ASP A 49 -6.49 -7.73 17.54
CA ASP A 49 -7.82 -7.12 17.61
C ASP A 49 -8.76 -7.56 16.47
N GLY A 50 -8.29 -8.48 15.60
CA GLY A 50 -9.04 -9.00 14.46
C GLY A 50 -9.11 -8.05 13.27
N LYS A 51 -8.29 -6.98 13.26
CA LYS A 51 -8.23 -6.01 12.16
C LYS A 51 -6.94 -6.16 11.37
N TYR A 52 -7.03 -5.94 10.06
CA TYR A 52 -5.86 -5.83 9.21
C TYR A 52 -5.20 -4.47 9.43
N LYS A 53 -3.89 -4.49 9.69
CA LYS A 53 -3.06 -3.29 9.81
C LYS A 53 -2.07 -3.24 8.67
N ILE A 54 -1.58 -2.05 8.35
CA ILE A 54 -0.61 -1.87 7.28
C ILE A 54 0.54 -0.98 7.77
N HIS A 55 1.75 -1.37 7.41
CA HIS A 55 2.97 -0.61 7.65
C HIS A 55 4.02 -1.00 6.62
N THR A 56 5.24 -0.50 6.78
CA THR A 56 6.40 -1.11 6.14
C THR A 56 7.17 -1.99 7.13
N TYR A 57 7.72 -3.09 6.64
CA TYR A 57 8.51 -4.04 7.43
C TYR A 57 9.66 -4.60 6.61
N ASN A 58 10.64 -5.23 7.25
CA ASN A 58 11.78 -5.83 6.55
C ASN A 58 11.29 -6.75 5.42
N CYS A 59 11.80 -6.51 4.21
CA CYS A 59 11.41 -7.25 3.02
C CYS A 59 11.77 -8.73 3.14
N ASP A 60 10.78 -9.60 2.96
CA ASP A 60 10.96 -11.05 2.89
C ASP A 60 10.09 -11.61 1.76
N ALA A 61 10.74 -12.18 0.75
CA ALA A 61 10.07 -12.77 -0.40
C ALA A 61 9.18 -13.97 -0.04
N ASN A 62 9.36 -14.59 1.13
CA ASN A 62 8.53 -15.69 1.62
C ASN A 62 7.40 -15.22 2.55
N ASN A 63 7.39 -13.95 2.96
CA ASN A 63 6.36 -13.40 3.83
C ASN A 63 5.07 -13.12 3.03
N GLY A 64 4.02 -13.89 3.33
CA GLY A 64 2.70 -13.75 2.70
C GLY A 64 1.98 -12.43 2.97
N ASN A 65 2.36 -11.70 4.03
CA ASN A 65 1.82 -10.38 4.37
C ASN A 65 2.37 -9.26 3.47
N GLN A 66 3.41 -9.55 2.68
CA GLN A 66 4.07 -8.57 1.80
C GLN A 66 3.70 -8.77 0.33
N LYS A 67 2.66 -9.56 0.05
CA LYS A 67 2.26 -9.95 -1.29
C LYS A 67 1.02 -9.18 -1.73
N TRP A 68 1.14 -8.51 -2.86
CA TRP A 68 0.12 -7.60 -3.39
C TRP A 68 -0.20 -7.92 -4.85
N ILE A 69 -1.48 -7.90 -5.16
CA ILE A 69 -2.03 -8.02 -6.52
C ILE A 69 -2.39 -6.62 -6.99
N VAL A 70 -1.85 -6.22 -8.14
CA VAL A 70 -2.19 -4.96 -8.80
C VAL A 70 -3.22 -5.26 -9.89
N HIS A 71 -4.45 -4.81 -9.67
CA HIS A 71 -5.52 -4.90 -10.66
C HIS A 71 -5.50 -3.67 -11.56
N THR A 72 -4.92 -3.79 -12.76
CA THR A 72 -4.74 -2.65 -13.67
C THR A 72 -6.05 -2.11 -14.26
N ASP A 73 -7.07 -2.95 -14.34
CA ASP A 73 -8.41 -2.64 -14.85
C ASP A 73 -9.24 -1.84 -13.84
N THR A 74 -9.27 -2.27 -12.57
CA THR A 74 -10.00 -1.59 -11.50
C THR A 74 -9.18 -0.54 -10.77
N LYS A 75 -7.85 -0.54 -10.99
CA LYS A 75 -6.85 0.26 -10.27
C LYS A 75 -6.76 -0.03 -8.77
N GLN A 76 -7.19 -1.21 -8.35
CA GLN A 76 -7.10 -1.63 -6.95
C GLN A 76 -5.77 -2.33 -6.67
N ILE A 77 -5.27 -2.15 -5.45
CA ILE A 77 -4.14 -2.91 -4.91
C ILE A 77 -4.72 -3.82 -3.83
N GLU A 78 -4.86 -5.10 -4.15
CA GLU A 78 -5.44 -6.12 -3.28
C GLU A 78 -4.32 -6.92 -2.60
N HIS A 79 -4.53 -7.30 -1.35
CA HIS A 79 -3.62 -8.20 -0.65
C HIS A 79 -3.73 -9.65 -1.19
N ALA A 80 -2.61 -10.29 -1.52
CA ALA A 80 -2.64 -11.60 -2.19
C ALA A 80 -3.04 -12.77 -1.27
N THR A 81 -2.67 -12.69 0.01
CA THR A 81 -3.01 -13.74 1.02
C THR A 81 -4.37 -13.47 1.66
N HIS A 82 -4.54 -12.32 2.30
CA HIS A 82 -5.81 -11.78 2.81
C HIS A 82 -6.73 -11.28 1.69
N LYS A 83 -7.22 -12.20 0.86
CA LYS A 83 -8.06 -11.89 -0.31
C LYS A 83 -9.31 -11.08 0.07
N GLY A 84 -9.68 -10.15 -0.80
CA GLY A 84 -10.78 -9.21 -0.59
C GLY A 84 -10.42 -8.01 0.29
N GLN A 85 -9.16 -7.87 0.72
CA GLN A 85 -8.65 -6.67 1.40
C GLN A 85 -7.84 -5.80 0.43
N CYS A 86 -8.21 -4.53 0.32
CA CYS A 86 -7.60 -3.56 -0.58
C CYS A 86 -6.97 -2.41 0.20
N LEU A 87 -5.91 -1.83 -0.37
CA LEU A 87 -5.32 -0.59 0.11
C LEU A 87 -6.34 0.56 -0.05
N ASP A 88 -6.64 1.26 1.04
CA ASP A 88 -7.69 2.27 1.10
C ASP A 88 -7.19 3.55 1.79
N GLY A 89 -7.34 4.68 1.11
CA GLY A 89 -7.01 6.01 1.63
C GLY A 89 -8.26 6.76 2.08
N ASP A 90 -8.82 6.39 3.23
CA ASP A 90 -10.06 6.97 3.74
C ASP A 90 -9.87 8.43 4.20
N PRO A 91 -10.49 9.39 3.50
CA PRO A 91 -10.32 10.82 3.77
C PRO A 91 -10.93 11.27 5.11
N THR A 92 -11.67 10.41 5.81
CA THR A 92 -12.23 10.73 7.14
C THR A 92 -11.18 10.67 8.24
N TYR A 93 -10.04 10.01 8.02
CA TYR A 93 -8.90 10.06 8.93
C TYR A 93 -8.15 11.39 8.82
N GLY A 94 -8.22 12.18 9.90
CA GLY A 94 -7.59 13.51 9.96
C GLY A 94 -6.06 13.50 9.90
N ASP A 95 -5.44 12.37 10.24
CA ASP A 95 -3.99 12.14 10.10
C ASP A 95 -3.61 11.49 8.76
N HIS A 96 -4.60 11.16 7.93
CA HIS A 96 -4.45 10.58 6.59
C HIS A 96 -3.66 9.27 6.54
N HIS A 97 -3.71 8.43 7.59
CA HIS A 97 -3.10 7.11 7.50
C HIS A 97 -3.85 6.22 6.50
N LEU A 98 -3.13 5.33 5.83
CA LEU A 98 -3.71 4.28 5.00
C LEU A 98 -4.27 3.16 5.87
N GLN A 99 -5.33 2.53 5.38
CA GLN A 99 -5.91 1.35 6.00
C GLN A 99 -6.03 0.20 5.00
N MET A 100 -6.33 -0.97 5.55
CA MET A 100 -6.87 -2.09 4.79
C MET A 100 -8.38 -2.09 4.93
N TRP A 101 -9.09 -2.20 3.82
CA TRP A 101 -10.54 -2.28 3.83
C TRP A 101 -11.03 -3.35 2.85
N ALA A 102 -12.29 -3.79 3.01
CA ALA A 102 -12.92 -4.63 2.01
C ALA A 102 -12.80 -3.98 0.62
N CYS A 103 -12.42 -4.76 -0.39
CA CYS A 103 -12.38 -4.28 -1.77
C CYS A 103 -13.80 -3.91 -2.22
N VAL A 104 -14.05 -2.62 -2.48
CA VAL A 104 -15.36 -2.09 -2.90
C VAL A 104 -15.27 -1.64 -4.35
N PRO A 105 -16.08 -2.22 -5.27
CA PRO A 105 -16.10 -1.79 -6.67
C PRO A 105 -16.41 -0.29 -6.79
N ASN A 106 -15.67 0.40 -7.67
CA ASN A 106 -15.81 1.83 -7.94
C ASN A 106 -15.58 2.77 -6.74
N ASN A 107 -14.96 2.31 -5.65
CA ASN A 107 -14.52 3.20 -4.57
C ASN A 107 -13.27 3.98 -5.01
N ASP A 108 -13.40 5.30 -5.15
CA ASP A 108 -12.29 6.16 -5.58
C ASP A 108 -11.13 6.21 -4.57
N ASN A 109 -11.38 5.93 -3.29
CA ASN A 109 -10.34 5.88 -2.25
C ASN A 109 -9.48 4.61 -2.33
N GLN A 110 -9.87 3.64 -3.17
CA GLN A 110 -9.14 2.38 -3.40
C GLN A 110 -8.51 2.33 -4.79
N LYS A 111 -8.51 3.45 -5.54
CA LYS A 111 -7.93 3.55 -6.88
C LYS A 111 -6.55 4.19 -6.81
N TRP A 112 -5.54 3.43 -7.21
CA TRP A 112 -4.14 3.84 -7.19
C TRP A 112 -3.57 3.81 -8.61
N ASN A 113 -2.93 4.90 -9.01
CA ASN A 113 -2.14 4.90 -10.25
C ASN A 113 -0.73 4.41 -9.90
N ILE A 114 -0.29 3.37 -10.60
CA ILE A 114 1.09 2.90 -10.57
C ILE A 114 1.69 3.26 -11.92
N GLU A 115 2.76 4.03 -11.88
CA GLU A 115 3.43 4.53 -13.07
C GLU A 115 4.71 3.73 -13.31
N ALA A 116 5.00 3.45 -14.58
CA ALA A 116 6.28 2.87 -14.94
C ALA A 116 7.38 3.88 -14.61
N TYR A 117 8.44 3.43 -13.94
CA TYR A 117 9.61 4.28 -13.73
C TYR A 117 10.27 4.56 -15.07
N THR A 118 10.19 5.80 -15.53
CA THR A 118 10.97 6.32 -16.66
C THR A 118 12.14 7.09 -16.10
N ALA A 119 13.36 6.61 -16.37
CA ALA A 119 14.62 7.29 -16.03
C ALA A 119 14.80 8.58 -16.85
#